data_AF-A0A7C1XDJ9-F1
#
_entry.id   AF-A0A7C1XDJ9-F1
#
_cell.length_a   1.000
_cell.length_b   1.000
_cell.length_c   1.000
_cell.angle_alpha   90.00
_cell.angle_beta   90.00
_cell.angle_gamma   90.00
#
_symmetry.space_group_name_H-M   'P 1'
#
loop_
_entity.id
_entity.type
_entity.pdbx_description
1 polymer ?
#
loop_
_entity_poly.entity_id
_entity_poly.type
_entity_poly.pdbx_seq_one_letter_code
_entity_poly.pdbx_strand_id
1 'polypeptide(L)'
;MADSNANSLTLKVDGPMVCRGDITLVNAAGEVLLKDREAWLCRCGESKKMPFCDGSHRQADFHDAGEFEDERAEKLEQTTGPLLITVKPNAMLIIRGPLTIQSVDGRFRSQRSRGALCRCGQSARKPFCDASHKRCGFKEA
;
A
#
# COMPACT_ATOMS: atom_id res chain seq x y z
N MET A 1 -3.23 -24.69 3.11
CA MET A 1 -4.25 -23.88 2.42
C MET A 1 -4.12 -22.48 3.02
N ALA A 2 -3.76 -21.47 2.22
CA ALA A 2 -3.67 -20.10 2.74
C ALA A 2 -5.08 -19.67 3.17
N ASP A 3 -5.22 -19.17 4.39
CA ASP A 3 -6.48 -18.65 4.90
C ASP A 3 -7.02 -17.62 3.90
N SER A 4 -8.19 -17.90 3.31
CA SER A 4 -8.85 -17.05 2.30
C SER A 4 -9.26 -15.67 2.85
N ASN A 5 -8.97 -15.43 4.13
CA ASN A 5 -9.22 -14.19 4.86
C ASN A 5 -7.97 -13.46 5.34
N ALA A 6 -6.77 -13.94 5.03
CA ALA A 6 -5.54 -13.28 5.42
C ALA A 6 -5.37 -11.93 4.70
N ASN A 7 -4.99 -10.92 5.47
CA ASN A 7 -4.65 -9.60 4.97
C ASN A 7 -3.31 -9.66 4.24
N SER A 8 -3.32 -9.28 2.97
CA SER A 8 -2.12 -9.23 2.13
C SER A 8 -2.07 -7.95 1.30
N LEU A 9 -0.86 -7.49 1.01
CA LEU A 9 -0.57 -6.41 0.08
C LEU A 9 0.45 -6.91 -0.92
N THR A 10 0.01 -7.16 -2.16
CA THR A 10 0.88 -7.64 -3.24
C THR A 10 1.34 -6.48 -4.11
N LEU A 11 2.66 -6.33 -4.28
CA LEU A 11 3.26 -5.30 -5.13
C LEU A 11 3.29 -5.80 -6.58
N LYS A 12 2.44 -5.25 -7.45
CA LYS A 12 2.50 -5.54 -8.88
C LYS A 12 3.72 -4.85 -9.49
N VAL A 13 4.51 -5.58 -10.27
CA VAL A 13 5.56 -5.02 -11.14
C VAL A 13 4.96 -3.89 -11.96
N ASP A 14 5.62 -2.73 -11.94
CA ASP A 14 5.25 -1.50 -12.67
C ASP A 14 3.81 -1.03 -12.40
N GLY A 15 3.27 -1.45 -11.25
CA GLY A 15 1.85 -1.41 -11.00
C GLY A 15 1.47 -1.07 -9.56
N PRO A 16 0.17 -1.18 -9.27
CA PRO A 16 -0.39 -0.82 -7.97
C PRO A 16 -0.01 -1.80 -6.86
N MET A 17 -0.33 -1.42 -5.63
CA MET A 17 -0.38 -2.35 -4.51
C MET A 17 -1.79 -2.95 -4.45
N VAL A 18 -1.91 -4.27 -4.57
CA VAL A 18 -3.18 -4.97 -4.47
C VAL A 18 -3.36 -5.45 -3.03
N CYS A 19 -4.24 -4.80 -2.30
CA CYS A 19 -4.59 -5.13 -0.93
C CYS A 19 -5.77 -6.10 -0.93
N ARG A 20 -5.69 -7.19 -0.16
CA ARG A 20 -6.78 -8.14 0.06
C ARG A 20 -6.93 -8.42 1.55
N GLY A 21 -8.14 -8.60 2.05
CA GLY A 21 -8.37 -8.82 3.48
C GLY A 21 -9.66 -8.20 3.99
N ASP A 22 -9.75 -7.90 5.28
CA ASP A 22 -10.88 -7.13 5.85
C ASP A 22 -10.54 -5.64 5.86
N ILE A 23 -10.72 -4.97 4.72
CA ILE A 23 -10.19 -3.61 4.51
C ILE A 23 -11.24 -2.58 4.90
N THR A 24 -10.84 -1.65 5.76
CA THR A 24 -11.53 -0.37 5.95
C THR A 24 -10.56 0.74 5.63
N LEU A 25 -10.84 1.51 4.58
CA LEU A 25 -10.04 2.65 4.17
C LEU A 25 -10.77 3.95 4.53
N VAL A 26 -10.07 4.84 5.22
CA VAL A 26 -10.60 6.11 5.74
C VAL A 26 -9.73 7.29 5.33
N ASN A 27 -10.31 8.48 5.26
CA ASN A 27 -9.53 9.71 5.13
C ASN A 27 -8.96 10.17 6.50
N ALA A 28 -8.30 11.33 6.53
CA ALA A 28 -7.72 11.86 7.76
C ALA A 28 -8.74 12.31 8.82
N ALA A 29 -9.99 12.58 8.43
CA ALA A 29 -11.09 12.88 9.35
C ALA A 29 -11.73 11.61 9.93
N GLY A 30 -11.36 10.42 9.43
CA GLY A 30 -11.92 9.13 9.83
C GLY A 30 -13.17 8.72 9.04
N GLU A 31 -13.55 9.49 8.01
CA GLU A 31 -14.66 9.13 7.13
C GLU A 31 -14.30 7.92 6.27
N VAL A 32 -15.21 6.95 6.18
CA VAL A 32 -15.00 5.73 5.40
C VAL A 32 -15.09 6.05 3.92
N LEU A 33 -14.01 5.76 3.20
CA LEU A 33 -13.94 5.87 1.74
C LEU A 33 -14.21 4.52 1.05
N LEU A 34 -13.81 3.42 1.69
CA LEU A 34 -14.03 2.06 1.18
C LEU A 34 -14.12 1.08 2.35
N LYS A 35 -15.06 0.15 2.28
CA LYS A 35 -15.05 -1.08 3.08
C LYS A 35 -15.25 -2.25 2.13
N ASP A 36 -14.20 -3.03 1.92
CA ASP A 36 -14.18 -4.07 0.88
C ASP A 36 -13.17 -5.17 1.24
N ARG A 37 -13.15 -6.22 0.42
CA ARG A 37 -12.25 -7.36 0.52
C ARG A 37 -11.03 -7.24 -0.38
N GLU A 38 -11.07 -6.35 -1.35
CA GLU A 38 -9.96 -6.06 -2.27
C GLU A 38 -9.89 -4.56 -2.57
N ALA A 39 -8.69 -4.00 -2.61
CA ALA A 39 -8.46 -2.61 -3.01
C ALA A 39 -7.16 -2.49 -3.81
N TRP A 40 -7.20 -1.74 -4.91
CA TRP A 40 -6.06 -1.48 -5.77
C TRP A 40 -5.55 -0.07 -5.48
N LEU A 41 -4.43 0.03 -4.76
CA LEU A 41 -3.90 1.28 -4.24
C LEU A 41 -2.80 1.81 -5.15
N CYS A 42 -2.84 3.11 -5.45
CA CYS A 42 -1.84 3.75 -6.29
C CYS A 42 -0.46 3.66 -5.63
N ARG A 43 0.55 3.34 -6.44
CA ARG A 43 1.96 3.30 -6.07
C ARG A 43 2.82 4.27 -6.88
N CYS A 44 2.35 4.66 -8.07
CA CYS A 44 3.09 5.49 -9.02
C CYS A 44 2.99 7.00 -8.77
N GLY A 45 2.00 7.49 -8.02
CA GLY A 45 1.79 8.92 -7.78
C GLY A 45 0.83 9.62 -8.75
N GLU A 46 0.56 9.03 -9.91
CA GLU A 46 -0.12 9.71 -11.04
C GLU A 46 -1.62 9.41 -11.18
N SER A 47 -2.22 8.70 -10.23
CA SER A 47 -3.66 8.38 -10.30
C SER A 47 -4.52 9.64 -10.14
N LYS A 48 -5.57 9.75 -10.95
CA LYS A 48 -6.61 10.80 -10.85
C LYS A 48 -7.75 10.39 -9.91
N LYS A 49 -7.68 9.19 -9.33
CA LYS A 49 -8.64 8.65 -8.37
C LYS A 49 -7.96 8.28 -7.06
N MET A 50 -6.99 9.08 -6.64
CA MET A 50 -6.24 8.85 -5.41
C MET A 50 -7.19 8.61 -4.21
N PRO A 51 -6.88 7.65 -3.32
CA PRO A 51 -5.68 6.83 -3.25
C PRO A 51 -5.69 5.57 -4.15
N PHE A 52 -6.75 5.36 -4.92
CA PHE A 52 -6.93 4.16 -5.74
C PHE A 52 -6.12 4.24 -7.02
N CYS A 53 -5.77 3.09 -7.58
CA CYS A 53 -5.16 3.00 -8.91
C CYS A 53 -6.23 3.05 -9.99
N ASP A 54 -6.05 3.93 -10.97
CA ASP A 54 -6.92 4.07 -12.15
C ASP A 54 -6.26 3.58 -13.45
N GLY A 55 -5.04 3.05 -13.37
CA GLY A 55 -4.26 2.59 -14.52
C GLY A 55 -3.27 3.60 -15.06
N SER A 56 -3.20 4.82 -14.49
CA SER A 56 -2.29 5.89 -14.95
C SER A 56 -0.81 5.53 -14.91
N HIS A 57 -0.41 4.52 -14.11
CA HIS A 57 0.97 4.00 -14.06
C HIS A 57 1.53 3.60 -15.44
N ARG A 58 0.68 3.15 -16.37
CA ARG A 58 1.10 2.77 -17.72
C ARG A 58 1.49 3.98 -18.57
N GLN A 59 0.72 5.06 -18.46
CA GLN A 59 0.98 6.31 -19.19
C GLN A 59 2.12 7.10 -18.55
N ALA A 60 2.26 6.98 -17.23
CA ALA A 60 3.34 7.57 -16.45
C ALA A 60 4.68 6.86 -16.61
N ASP A 61 4.74 5.74 -17.34
CA ASP A 61 5.94 4.91 -17.49
C ASP A 61 6.58 4.56 -16.13
N PHE A 62 5.73 4.13 -15.20
CA PHE A 62 6.18 3.81 -13.84
C PHE A 62 6.94 2.48 -13.81
N HIS A 63 8.23 2.53 -13.48
CA HIS A 63 9.09 1.35 -13.33
C HIS A 63 9.39 1.03 -11.87
N ASP A 64 8.97 -0.13 -11.41
CA ASP A 64 9.28 -0.66 -10.09
C ASP A 64 8.99 -2.17 -10.01
N ALA A 65 10.04 -2.96 -9.79
CA ALA A 65 10.00 -4.43 -9.75
C ALA A 65 9.22 -5.02 -8.55
N GLY A 66 8.86 -4.21 -7.54
CA GLY A 66 8.18 -4.68 -6.32
C GLY A 66 9.12 -5.40 -5.37
N GLU A 67 10.42 -5.20 -5.51
CA GLU A 67 11.47 -5.74 -4.64
C GLU A 67 11.70 -4.81 -3.44
N PHE A 68 11.86 -5.37 -2.24
CA PHE A 68 12.06 -4.56 -1.04
C PHE A 68 12.71 -5.34 0.10
N GLU A 69 13.43 -4.60 0.94
CA GLU A 69 13.89 -5.07 2.25
C GLU A 69 13.16 -4.32 3.36
N ASP A 70 13.00 -4.97 4.51
CA ASP A 70 12.18 -4.41 5.58
C ASP A 70 12.77 -4.64 6.98
N GLU A 71 13.61 -3.70 7.41
CA GLU A 71 14.34 -3.73 8.69
C GLU A 71 13.43 -3.75 9.92
N ARG A 72 12.17 -3.36 9.79
CA ARG A 72 11.26 -3.31 10.95
C ARG A 72 10.53 -4.63 11.18
N ALA A 73 10.78 -5.68 10.38
CA ALA A 73 9.87 -6.81 10.14
C ALA A 73 9.37 -7.45 11.44
N GLU A 74 8.09 -7.80 11.47
CA GLU A 74 7.47 -8.43 12.64
C GLU A 74 7.20 -9.91 12.34
N LYS A 75 7.11 -10.74 13.39
CA LYS A 75 6.54 -12.09 13.31
C LYS A 75 5.14 -12.03 13.90
N LEU A 76 4.12 -12.04 13.05
CA LEU A 76 2.73 -11.96 13.51
C LEU A 76 2.19 -13.35 13.86
N GLU A 77 1.44 -13.44 14.95
CA GLU A 77 0.76 -14.67 15.35
C GLU A 77 -0.39 -15.05 14.41
N GLN A 78 -1.07 -14.04 13.83
CA GLN A 78 -2.10 -14.21 12.82
C GLN A 78 -2.01 -13.13 11.74
N THR A 79 -2.52 -13.45 10.55
CA THR A 79 -2.57 -12.52 9.42
C THR A 79 -4.00 -12.12 9.04
N THR A 80 -4.99 -12.55 9.82
CA THR A 80 -6.42 -12.27 9.64
C THR A 80 -6.90 -11.20 10.64
N GLY A 81 -8.02 -10.55 10.32
CA GLY A 81 -8.67 -9.53 11.16
C GLY A 81 -8.75 -8.17 10.48
N PRO A 82 -9.29 -7.14 11.16
CA PRO A 82 -9.50 -5.83 10.57
C PRO A 82 -8.19 -5.17 10.11
N LEU A 83 -8.21 -4.63 8.89
CA LEU A 83 -7.12 -3.84 8.31
C LEU A 83 -7.60 -2.42 8.05
N LEU A 84 -7.16 -1.49 8.90
CA LEU A 84 -7.44 -0.08 8.75
C LEU A 84 -6.35 0.60 7.91
N ILE A 85 -6.77 1.27 6.84
CA ILE A 85 -5.92 2.08 5.98
C ILE A 85 -6.35 3.55 6.10
N THR A 86 -5.51 4.41 6.65
CA THR A 86 -5.76 5.85 6.69
C THR A 86 -5.01 6.55 5.57
N VAL A 87 -5.72 7.28 4.71
CA VAL A 87 -5.13 8.16 3.71
C VAL A 87 -4.67 9.44 4.39
N LYS A 88 -3.37 9.74 4.34
CA LYS A 88 -2.86 11.05 4.75
C LYS A 88 -2.86 12.00 3.55
N PRO A 89 -3.48 13.19 3.69
CA PRO A 89 -3.51 14.20 2.64
C PRO A 89 -2.11 14.47 2.10
N ASN A 90 -1.94 14.44 0.78
CA ASN A 90 -0.68 14.76 0.08
C ASN A 90 0.54 13.96 0.60
N ALA A 91 0.32 12.77 1.15
CA ALA A 91 1.34 11.98 1.84
C ALA A 91 1.12 10.47 1.69
N MET A 92 1.50 9.69 2.70
CA MET A 92 1.44 8.23 2.71
C MET A 92 0.05 7.65 3.00
N LEU A 93 -0.06 6.33 2.83
CA LEU A 93 -1.09 5.53 3.50
C LEU A 93 -0.55 5.04 4.84
N ILE A 94 -1.35 5.10 5.90
CA ILE A 94 -1.03 4.50 7.19
C ILE A 94 -1.84 3.23 7.36
N ILE A 95 -1.16 2.12 7.58
CA ILE A 95 -1.76 0.81 7.81
C ILE A 95 -1.76 0.51 9.30
N ARG A 96 -2.87 -0.05 9.80
CA ARG A 96 -2.99 -0.65 11.13
C ARG A 96 -3.78 -1.95 11.03
N GLY A 97 -3.28 -3.00 11.65
CA GLY A 97 -3.83 -4.35 11.56
C GLY A 97 -2.78 -5.31 10.98
N PRO A 98 -3.00 -6.63 11.16
CA PRO A 98 -2.05 -7.62 10.69
C PRO A 98 -2.02 -7.60 9.16
N LEU A 99 -0.84 -7.49 8.56
CA LEU A 99 -0.66 -7.44 7.11
C LEU A 99 0.59 -8.21 6.69
N THR A 100 0.45 -9.05 5.66
CA THR A 100 1.61 -9.56 4.90
C THR A 100 1.83 -8.73 3.65
N ILE A 101 3.01 -8.13 3.49
CA ILE A 101 3.40 -7.42 2.27
C ILE A 101 4.29 -8.36 1.45
N GLN A 102 4.07 -8.45 0.14
CA GLN A 102 4.87 -9.33 -0.72
C GLN A 102 5.00 -8.84 -2.16
N SER A 103 6.08 -9.24 -2.84
CA SER A 103 6.20 -9.18 -4.29
C SER A 103 5.28 -10.21 -4.97
N VAL A 104 5.04 -10.07 -6.28
CA VAL A 104 4.20 -11.01 -7.06
C VAL A 104 4.70 -12.45 -7.03
N ASP A 105 6.01 -12.65 -6.98
CA ASP A 105 6.67 -13.96 -6.92
C ASP A 105 6.77 -14.50 -5.48
N GLY A 106 6.41 -13.69 -4.48
CA GLY A 106 6.51 -14.00 -3.07
C GLY A 106 7.95 -14.03 -2.51
N ARG A 107 8.97 -13.72 -3.32
CA ARG A 107 10.38 -13.74 -2.90
C ARG A 107 10.68 -12.68 -1.85
N PHE A 108 10.15 -11.48 -2.03
CA PHE A 108 10.24 -10.40 -1.07
C PHE A 108 8.98 -10.40 -0.23
N ARG A 109 9.11 -10.57 1.08
CA ARG A 109 7.99 -10.73 1.99
C ARG A 109 8.30 -10.13 3.35
N SER A 110 7.33 -9.43 3.92
CA SER A 110 7.39 -8.88 5.28
C SER A 110 6.02 -8.96 5.95
N GLN A 111 6.00 -8.97 7.28
CA GLN A 111 4.78 -8.81 8.06
C GLN A 111 4.85 -7.55 8.93
N ARG A 112 3.72 -6.87 9.05
CA ARG A 112 3.55 -5.59 9.73
C ARG A 112 2.23 -5.57 10.47
N SER A 113 2.21 -5.10 11.72
CA SER A 113 0.97 -4.68 12.39
C SER A 113 0.66 -3.20 12.14
N ARG A 114 1.69 -2.42 11.77
CA ARG A 114 1.60 -1.01 11.43
C ARG A 114 2.63 -0.63 10.37
N GLY A 115 2.28 0.26 9.45
CA GLY A 115 3.21 0.73 8.43
C GLY A 115 2.80 2.05 7.80
N ALA A 116 3.74 2.69 7.12
CA ALA A 116 3.50 3.84 6.25
C ALA A 116 3.89 3.44 4.82
N LEU A 117 2.93 3.38 3.91
CA LEU A 117 3.16 2.98 2.52
C LEU A 117 3.24 4.20 1.61
N CYS A 118 4.19 4.17 0.68
CA CYS A 118 4.33 5.17 -0.35
C CYS A 118 3.20 5.03 -1.37
N ARG A 119 2.60 6.16 -1.73
CA ARG A 119 1.72 6.28 -2.89
C ARG A 119 2.10 7.43 -3.82
N CYS A 120 3.15 8.19 -3.48
CA CYS A 120 3.59 9.34 -4.26
C CYS A 120 4.54 8.99 -5.41
N GLY A 121 4.91 7.71 -5.58
CA GLY A 121 5.83 7.28 -6.64
C GLY A 121 7.31 7.54 -6.41
N GLN A 122 7.70 8.34 -5.41
CA GLN A 122 9.06 8.87 -5.29
C GLN A 122 9.89 8.34 -4.11
N SER A 123 9.34 7.41 -3.31
CA SER A 123 10.14 6.78 -2.24
C SER A 123 11.32 5.99 -2.81
N ALA A 124 12.48 6.10 -2.16
CA ALA A 124 13.65 5.25 -2.44
C ALA A 124 13.58 3.92 -1.66
N ARG A 125 12.60 3.76 -0.77
CA ARG A 125 12.38 2.57 0.06
C ARG A 125 11.00 1.95 -0.21
N LYS A 126 10.53 1.98 -1.45
CA LYS A 126 9.23 1.39 -1.81
C LYS A 126 9.18 -0.08 -1.36
N PRO A 127 8.03 -0.56 -0.89
CA PRO A 127 6.72 0.11 -0.86
C PRO A 127 6.53 1.08 0.31
N PHE A 128 7.52 1.25 1.20
CA PHE A 128 7.41 2.09 2.38
C PHE A 128 7.60 3.57 2.08
N CYS A 129 6.99 4.42 2.88
CA CYS A 129 7.19 5.87 2.81
C CYS A 129 8.47 6.28 3.55
N ASP A 130 9.32 7.05 2.87
CA ASP A 130 10.56 7.64 3.37
C ASP A 130 10.48 9.18 3.46
N ALA A 131 9.25 9.72 3.50
CA ALA A 131 8.94 11.15 3.43
C ALA A 131 9.27 11.87 2.11
N SER A 132 9.61 11.15 1.03
CA SER A 132 9.87 11.76 -0.28
C SER A 132 8.69 12.58 -0.84
N HIS A 133 7.45 12.31 -0.42
CA HIS A 133 6.27 13.12 -0.75
C HIS A 133 6.44 14.61 -0.44
N LYS A 134 7.21 14.96 0.61
CA LYS A 134 7.52 16.35 0.95
C LYS A 134 8.46 16.99 -0.08
N ARG A 135 9.44 16.23 -0.56
CA ARG A 135 10.48 16.70 -1.48
C ARG A 135 10.00 16.77 -2.93
N CYS A 136 9.21 15.78 -3.36
CA CYS A 136 8.65 15.77 -4.71
C CYS A 136 7.39 16.62 -4.86
N GLY A 137 6.97 17.33 -3.81
CA GLY A 137 5.79 18.20 -3.86
C GLY A 137 4.49 17.45 -4.18
N PHE A 138 4.37 16.20 -3.72
CA PHE A 138 3.23 15.35 -4.04
C PHE A 138 1.92 16.02 -3.65
N LYS A 139 1.00 16.12 -4.62
CA LYS A 139 -0.37 16.59 -4.42
C LYS A 139 -1.32 15.60 -5.05
N GLU A 140 -2.32 15.18 -4.29
CA GLU A 140 -3.42 14.41 -4.87
C GLU A 140 -4.47 15.36 -5.44
N ALA A 141 -4.99 15.01 -6.62
CA ALA A 141 -6.06 15.73 -7.30
C ALA A 141 -7.43 15.44 -6.67
#